data_AF-A0A961AS88-F1
#
_entry.id   AF-A0A961AS88-F1
#
_cell.length_a   1.000
_cell.length_b   1.000
_cell.length_c   1.000
_cell.angle_alpha   90.00
_cell.angle_beta   90.00
_cell.angle_gamma   90.00
#
_symmetry.space_group_name_H-M   'P 1'
#
loop_
_entity.id
_entity.type
_entity.pdbx_description
1 polymer ?
#
loop_
_entity_poly.entity_id
_entity_poly.type
_entity_poly.pdbx_seq_one_letter_code
_entity_poly.pdbx_strand_id
1 'polypeptide(L)'
;GHDDNFGPNYSIPRHYFRSMRPAEYDHPQYPSVEGVACVVGTRPKRVKMRGMEAEIIAMAVLKQIQYRASRQRKDSSAPWLRRAFEHIRKNLVVLRAIHLRKKEYLDHLTNLRGWDRESEALDEDEIRKISGSLHDEFWMVEVSVPELFPANKRKLGEVLIRSDQAGAEFEKNELWEALLGVRLPATWWTLGKGGAPNSPRIQNSPLTVVSHSSLCGCDD
;
A
#
# COMPACT_ATOMS: atom_id res chain seq x y z
N GLY A 1 4.06 14.12 -3.05
CA GLY A 1 2.92 13.27 -2.59
C GLY A 1 1.82 13.45 -3.60
N HIS A 2 1.21 12.35 -4.05
CA HIS A 2 0.04 12.43 -4.92
C HIS A 2 -1.18 12.91 -4.12
N ASP A 3 -2.08 13.61 -4.81
CA ASP A 3 -3.39 14.07 -4.28
C ASP A 3 -4.21 12.88 -3.71
N ASP A 4 -4.04 11.70 -4.31
CA ASP A 4 -4.64 10.44 -3.88
C ASP A 4 -4.22 9.96 -2.48
N ASN A 5 -3.10 10.46 -1.93
CA ASN A 5 -2.60 10.05 -0.61
C ASN A 5 -3.41 10.64 0.55
N PHE A 6 -4.24 11.64 0.27
CA PHE A 6 -5.16 12.19 1.25
C PHE A 6 -6.50 11.41 1.30
N GLY A 7 -6.66 10.41 0.41
CA GLY A 7 -7.85 9.57 0.30
C GLY A 7 -8.93 10.20 -0.58
N PRO A 8 -9.97 9.43 -0.97
CA PRO A 8 -11.06 9.91 -1.83
C PRO A 8 -11.81 11.12 -1.24
N ASN A 9 -11.73 11.31 0.08
CA ASN A 9 -12.31 12.46 0.79
C ASN A 9 -11.53 13.77 0.63
N TYR A 10 -10.32 13.73 0.05
CA TYR A 10 -9.50 14.90 -0.23
C TYR A 10 -9.24 15.12 -1.71
N SER A 11 -9.68 14.19 -2.58
CA SER A 11 -9.98 14.46 -3.99
C SER A 11 -11.22 15.37 -4.12
N ILE A 12 -11.33 16.37 -3.26
CA ILE A 12 -12.35 17.40 -3.33
C ILE A 12 -11.98 18.22 -4.55
N PRO A 13 -12.81 18.21 -5.61
CA PRO A 13 -12.50 18.97 -6.80
C PRO A 13 -12.26 20.43 -6.42
N ARG A 14 -11.28 21.08 -7.03
CA ARG A 14 -10.90 22.47 -6.71
C ARG A 14 -12.11 23.42 -6.59
N HIS A 15 -13.17 23.19 -7.36
CA HIS A 15 -14.41 23.97 -7.38
C HIS A 15 -15.34 23.76 -6.17
N TYR A 16 -15.10 22.76 -5.32
CA TYR A 16 -15.81 22.57 -4.05
C TYR A 16 -15.22 23.46 -2.94
N PHE A 17 -14.04 24.06 -3.14
CA PHE A 17 -13.46 25.00 -2.20
C PHE A 17 -13.83 26.43 -2.59
N ARG A 18 -14.70 27.07 -1.78
CA ARG A 18 -14.87 28.52 -1.82
C ARG A 18 -13.82 29.16 -0.92
N SER A 19 -12.92 29.95 -1.48
CA SER A 19 -12.02 30.78 -0.68
C SER A 19 -12.88 31.84 0.02
N MET A 20 -13.08 31.73 1.34
CA MET A 20 -13.56 32.88 2.08
C MET A 20 -12.46 33.94 2.03
N ARG A 21 -12.72 35.03 1.31
CA ARG A 21 -11.89 36.24 1.39
C ARG A 21 -11.91 36.68 2.85
N PRO A 22 -10.77 36.76 3.56
CA PRO A 22 -10.72 37.48 4.81
C PRO A 22 -10.82 38.97 4.45
N ALA A 23 -12.05 39.46 4.27
CA ALA A 23 -12.42 40.85 4.01
C ALA A 23 -11.82 41.51 2.73
N GLU A 24 -12.65 42.25 2.01
CA GLU A 24 -12.42 43.68 1.71
C GLU A 24 -10.96 44.16 1.65
N TYR A 25 -10.15 43.62 0.74
CA TYR A 25 -8.94 44.32 0.28
C TYR A 25 -9.16 44.76 -1.16
N ASP A 26 -9.20 46.08 -1.32
CA ASP A 26 -9.49 46.87 -2.50
C ASP A 26 -8.35 46.84 -3.54
N HIS A 27 -7.80 45.64 -3.80
CA HIS A 27 -6.67 45.46 -4.72
C HIS A 27 -7.09 44.57 -5.91
N PRO A 28 -7.50 45.17 -7.04
CA PRO A 28 -8.06 44.48 -8.20
C PRO A 28 -7.00 43.82 -9.12
N GLN A 29 -5.74 43.67 -8.68
CA GLN A 29 -4.63 43.32 -9.58
C GLN A 29 -4.21 41.85 -9.62
N TYR A 30 -4.79 40.98 -8.78
CA TYR A 30 -4.44 39.56 -8.82
C TYR A 30 -5.67 38.72 -9.19
N PRO A 31 -5.59 37.86 -10.24
CA PRO A 31 -6.68 36.95 -10.57
C PRO A 31 -6.96 36.07 -9.35
N SER A 32 -8.24 35.93 -9.00
CA SER A 32 -8.68 35.10 -7.87
C SER A 32 -8.30 33.65 -8.12
N VAL A 33 -7.20 33.19 -7.52
CA VAL A 33 -6.84 31.77 -7.57
C VAL A 33 -7.66 31.08 -6.48
N GLU A 34 -8.84 30.56 -6.85
CA GLU A 34 -9.59 29.65 -5.98
C GLU A 34 -8.69 28.46 -5.63
N GLY A 35 -8.46 28.12 -4.37
CA GLY A 35 -7.56 27.02 -4.05
C GLY A 35 -7.41 26.69 -2.58
N VAL A 36 -6.85 25.51 -2.32
CA VAL A 36 -6.47 25.06 -0.98
C VAL A 36 -5.18 25.79 -0.57
N ALA A 37 -5.25 26.62 0.47
CA ALA A 37 -4.09 27.37 0.95
C ALA A 37 -3.03 26.47 1.62
N CYS A 38 -3.47 25.44 2.34
CA CYS A 38 -2.60 24.50 3.05
C CYS A 38 -3.34 23.19 3.33
N VAL A 39 -2.63 22.06 3.27
CA VAL A 39 -3.07 20.77 3.78
C VAL A 39 -2.14 20.38 4.92
N VAL A 40 -2.70 20.10 6.10
CA VAL A 40 -1.94 19.68 7.28
C VAL A 40 -2.24 18.21 7.55
N GLY A 41 -1.23 17.36 7.33
CA GLY A 41 -1.28 15.97 7.78
C GLY A 41 -0.85 15.87 9.24
N THR A 42 -1.68 15.27 10.08
CA THR A 42 -1.30 14.92 11.45
C THR A 42 -1.08 13.41 11.57
N ARG A 43 -0.19 13.00 12.47
CA ARG A 43 0.04 11.59 12.80
C ARG A 43 0.27 11.42 14.29
N PRO A 44 -0.05 10.26 14.88
CA PRO A 44 0.30 9.98 16.26
C PRO A 44 1.81 10.09 16.50
N LYS A 45 2.24 10.60 17.66
CA LYS A 45 3.68 10.76 17.99
C LYS A 45 4.48 9.46 17.92
N ARG A 46 3.83 8.32 18.19
CA ARG A 46 4.42 6.97 18.13
C ARG A 46 4.76 6.53 16.71
N VAL A 47 4.12 7.13 15.70
CA VAL A 47 4.37 6.87 14.28
C VAL A 47 5.56 7.71 13.83
N LYS A 48 6.71 7.06 13.65
CA LYS A 48 7.96 7.72 13.29
C LYS A 48 8.12 7.81 11.78
N MET A 49 7.73 6.75 11.05
CA MET A 49 7.76 6.71 9.58
C MET A 49 6.61 7.49 8.97
N ARG A 50 6.86 8.28 7.94
CA ARG A 50 5.84 9.01 7.17
C ARG A 50 5.23 8.06 6.13
N GLY A 51 3.94 8.25 5.80
CA GLY A 51 3.30 7.43 4.76
C GLY A 51 4.03 7.48 3.41
N MET A 52 4.57 8.65 3.03
CA MET A 52 5.40 8.79 1.82
C MET A 52 6.69 7.95 1.87
N GLU A 53 7.32 7.83 3.04
CA GLU A 53 8.50 6.98 3.22
C GLU A 53 8.11 5.51 3.05
N ALA A 54 6.97 5.11 3.63
CA ALA A 54 6.42 3.76 3.45
C ALA A 54 6.13 3.45 1.97
N GLU A 55 5.57 4.38 1.20
CA GLU A 55 5.34 4.21 -0.25
C GLU A 55 6.65 4.00 -1.04
N ILE A 56 7.69 4.76 -0.72
CA ILE A 56 9.01 4.62 -1.34
C ILE A 56 9.59 3.23 -1.06
N ILE A 57 9.54 2.79 0.20
CA ILE A 57 9.99 1.46 0.62
C ILE A 57 9.17 0.37 -0.08
N ALA A 58 7.84 0.51 -0.13
CA ALA A 58 6.95 -0.44 -0.79
C ALA A 58 7.32 -0.60 -2.27
N MET A 59 7.53 0.50 -3.00
CA MET A 59 7.94 0.44 -4.41
C MET A 59 9.27 -0.28 -4.59
N ALA A 60 10.26 0.03 -3.74
CA ALA A 60 11.56 -0.62 -3.78
C ALA A 60 11.47 -2.14 -3.52
N VAL A 61 10.67 -2.55 -2.53
CA VAL A 61 10.42 -3.97 -2.21
C VAL A 61 9.69 -4.68 -3.34
N LEU A 62 8.62 -4.09 -3.88
CA LEU A 62 7.83 -4.66 -4.97
C LEU A 62 8.69 -4.91 -6.22
N LYS A 63 9.55 -3.95 -6.57
CA LYS A 63 10.50 -4.11 -7.68
C LYS A 63 11.46 -5.27 -7.47
N GLN A 64 11.99 -5.43 -6.27
CA GLN A 64 12.91 -6.53 -5.96
C GLN A 64 12.20 -7.89 -5.97
N ILE A 65 10.98 -7.99 -5.42
CA ILE A 65 10.15 -9.19 -5.50
C ILE A 65 9.84 -9.53 -6.95
N GLN A 66 9.37 -8.56 -7.73
CA GLN A 66 9.03 -8.74 -9.15
C GLN A 66 10.25 -9.21 -9.95
N TYR A 67 11.41 -8.57 -9.78
CA TYR A 67 12.65 -8.95 -10.45
C TYR A 67 13.05 -10.39 -10.14
N ARG A 68 13.07 -10.77 -8.85
CA ARG A 68 13.45 -12.13 -8.43
C ARG A 68 12.46 -13.19 -8.91
N ALA A 69 11.16 -12.92 -8.77
CA ALA A 69 10.12 -13.85 -9.20
C ALA A 69 10.13 -14.06 -10.72
N SER A 70 10.44 -13.02 -11.50
CA SER A 70 10.54 -13.13 -12.97
C SER A 70 11.68 -14.05 -13.44
N ARG A 71 12.75 -14.19 -12.65
CA ARG A 71 13.87 -15.10 -12.97
C ARG A 71 13.58 -16.57 -12.64
N GLN A 72 12.60 -16.82 -11.77
CA GLN A 72 12.28 -18.16 -11.28
C GLN A 72 11.07 -18.78 -11.98
N ARG A 73 10.25 -17.99 -12.69
CA ARG A 73 9.02 -18.50 -13.31
C ARG A 73 9.22 -18.92 -14.76
N LYS A 74 8.90 -20.19 -15.04
CA LYS A 74 8.31 -20.63 -16.30
C LYS A 74 6.80 -20.59 -16.08
N ASP A 75 6.09 -19.68 -16.74
CA ASP A 75 4.62 -19.51 -16.73
C ASP A 75 3.88 -19.74 -15.39
N SER A 76 3.57 -18.67 -14.64
CA SER A 76 2.56 -18.80 -13.59
C SER A 76 1.15 -18.79 -14.18
N SER A 77 0.35 -19.80 -13.81
CA SER A 77 -1.08 -19.90 -14.06
C SER A 77 -1.94 -18.84 -13.37
N ALA A 78 -1.37 -17.95 -12.54
CA ALA A 78 -2.08 -16.90 -11.79
C ALA A 78 -2.14 -15.57 -12.57
N PRO A 79 -3.26 -15.23 -13.25
CA PRO A 79 -3.31 -14.08 -14.15
C PRO A 79 -3.19 -12.74 -13.41
N TRP A 80 -3.78 -12.65 -12.23
CA TRP A 80 -3.74 -11.45 -11.38
C TRP A 80 -2.32 -11.14 -10.89
N LEU A 81 -1.57 -12.16 -10.51
CA LEU A 81 -0.18 -11.99 -10.09
C LEU A 81 0.72 -11.57 -11.26
N ARG A 82 0.49 -12.12 -12.46
CA ARG A 82 1.15 -11.67 -13.69
C ARG A 82 0.83 -10.20 -13.97
N ARG A 83 -0.45 -9.83 -13.92
CA ARG A 83 -0.90 -8.45 -14.08
C ARG A 83 -0.21 -7.53 -13.08
N ALA A 84 -0.15 -7.90 -11.80
CA ALA A 84 0.50 -7.10 -10.78
C ALA A 84 1.98 -6.86 -11.11
N PHE A 85 2.71 -7.91 -11.47
CA PHE A 85 4.12 -7.80 -11.84
C PHE A 85 4.37 -6.99 -13.10
N GLU A 86 3.48 -7.04 -14.09
CA GLU A 86 3.60 -6.21 -15.28
C GLU A 86 3.49 -4.72 -14.95
N HIS A 87 2.53 -4.33 -14.11
CA HIS A 87 2.34 -2.95 -13.70
C HIS A 87 3.48 -2.47 -12.79
N ILE A 88 3.90 -3.31 -11.83
CA ILE A 88 5.08 -3.04 -11.00
C ILE A 88 6.31 -2.84 -11.89
N ARG A 89 6.56 -3.73 -12.85
CA ARG A 89 7.71 -3.63 -13.77
C ARG A 89 7.71 -2.33 -14.55
N LYS A 90 6.55 -1.87 -15.03
CA LYS A 90 6.38 -0.65 -15.82
C LYS A 90 6.29 0.65 -15.00
N ASN A 91 6.34 0.59 -13.66
CA ASN A 91 6.05 1.75 -12.78
C ASN A 91 4.64 2.32 -12.96
N LEU A 92 3.67 1.46 -13.27
CA LEU A 92 2.27 1.84 -13.49
C LEU A 92 1.40 1.46 -12.29
N VAL A 93 1.97 1.40 -11.09
CA VAL A 93 1.21 1.18 -9.85
C VAL A 93 0.98 2.51 -9.15
N VAL A 94 -0.19 2.65 -8.55
CA VAL A 94 -0.49 3.70 -7.59
C VAL A 94 -0.29 3.10 -6.21
N LEU A 95 0.38 3.85 -5.33
CA LEU A 95 0.67 3.43 -3.96
C LEU A 95 -0.02 4.40 -3.01
N ARG A 96 -0.67 3.87 -1.97
CA ARG A 96 -1.30 4.67 -0.93
C ARG A 96 -1.01 4.08 0.44
N ALA A 97 -0.31 4.82 1.29
CA ALA A 97 -0.07 4.42 2.67
C ALA A 97 -1.30 4.68 3.57
N ILE A 98 -1.76 3.65 4.25
CA ILE A 98 -2.83 3.69 5.25
C ILE A 98 -2.26 3.20 6.57
N HIS A 99 -2.43 3.97 7.64
CA HIS A 99 -1.98 3.58 8.97
C HIS A 99 -3.04 2.70 9.64
N LEU A 100 -2.67 1.47 10.02
CA LEU A 100 -3.60 0.49 10.57
C LEU A 100 -3.10 -0.09 11.89
N ARG A 101 -4.05 -0.54 12.70
CA ARG A 101 -3.77 -1.42 13.85
C ARG A 101 -3.88 -2.88 13.42
N LYS A 102 -3.09 -3.72 14.08
CA LYS A 102 -3.11 -5.18 13.88
C LYS A 102 -4.51 -5.77 13.93
N LYS A 103 -5.30 -5.39 14.93
CA LYS A 103 -6.67 -5.89 15.09
C LYS A 103 -7.54 -5.59 13.87
N GLU A 104 -7.55 -4.33 13.41
CA GLU A 104 -8.34 -3.88 12.25
C GLU A 104 -7.99 -4.67 10.99
N TYR A 105 -6.69 -4.92 10.79
CA TYR A 105 -6.22 -5.70 9.64
C TYR A 105 -6.54 -7.19 9.75
N LEU A 106 -6.44 -7.81 10.93
CA LEU A 106 -6.81 -9.22 11.13
C LEU A 106 -8.32 -9.44 10.99
N ASP A 107 -9.13 -8.51 11.50
CA ASP A 107 -10.58 -8.50 11.31
C ASP A 107 -10.91 -8.42 9.81
N HIS A 108 -10.18 -7.60 9.05
CA HIS A 108 -10.29 -7.55 7.60
C HIS A 108 -9.89 -8.88 6.92
N LEU A 109 -8.75 -9.47 7.27
CA LEU A 109 -8.28 -10.73 6.67
C LEU A 109 -9.26 -11.89 6.89
N THR A 110 -9.92 -11.94 8.04
CA THR A 110 -10.93 -12.97 8.36
C THR A 110 -12.15 -12.86 7.44
N ASN A 111 -12.52 -11.64 7.08
CA ASN A 111 -13.66 -11.35 6.21
C ASN A 111 -13.25 -11.24 4.72
N LEU A 112 -11.96 -11.39 4.42
CA LEU A 112 -11.43 -11.24 3.08
C LEU A 112 -12.00 -12.30 2.15
N ARG A 113 -12.46 -11.86 0.98
CA ARG A 113 -12.87 -12.75 -0.11
C ARG A 113 -12.16 -12.39 -1.40
N GLY A 114 -11.77 -13.42 -2.15
CA GLY A 114 -11.31 -13.26 -3.52
C GLY A 114 -12.45 -12.80 -4.42
N TRP A 115 -12.11 -11.97 -5.41
CA TRP A 115 -13.08 -11.39 -6.32
C TRP A 115 -13.72 -12.42 -7.27
N ASP A 116 -12.90 -13.30 -7.85
CA ASP A 116 -13.39 -14.20 -8.91
C ASP A 116 -14.24 -15.34 -8.34
N ARG A 117 -14.08 -15.64 -7.04
CA ARG A 117 -14.72 -16.77 -6.36
C ARG A 117 -14.98 -16.40 -4.91
N GLU A 118 -16.25 -16.35 -4.53
CA GLU A 118 -16.65 -16.11 -3.14
C GLU A 118 -16.12 -17.16 -2.16
N SER A 119 -15.75 -18.35 -2.64
CA SER A 119 -15.13 -19.40 -1.82
C SER A 119 -13.63 -19.17 -1.56
N GLU A 120 -12.98 -18.22 -2.24
CA GLU A 120 -11.61 -17.83 -1.93
C GLU A 120 -11.60 -17.03 -0.63
N ALA A 121 -11.30 -17.70 0.47
CA ALA A 121 -11.03 -17.08 1.76
C ALA A 121 -9.64 -17.53 2.23
N LEU A 122 -9.01 -16.71 3.08
CA LEU A 122 -7.83 -17.16 3.79
C LEU A 122 -8.23 -18.15 4.87
N ASP A 123 -7.45 -19.23 5.03
CA ASP A 123 -7.65 -20.16 6.13
C ASP A 123 -7.01 -19.66 7.44
N GLU A 124 -7.31 -20.34 8.55
CA GLU A 124 -6.80 -19.96 9.87
C GLU A 124 -5.27 -20.08 9.99
N ASP A 125 -4.64 -20.98 9.25
CA ASP A 125 -3.17 -21.15 9.25
C ASP A 125 -2.50 -19.99 8.51
N GLU A 126 -3.06 -19.57 7.38
CA GLU A 126 -2.64 -18.41 6.60
C GLU A 126 -2.78 -17.12 7.40
N ILE A 127 -3.92 -16.91 8.07
CA ILE A 127 -4.14 -15.75 8.94
C ILE A 127 -3.16 -15.77 10.12
N ARG A 128 -2.97 -16.92 10.79
CA ARG A 128 -1.99 -17.06 11.88
C ARG A 128 -0.58 -16.74 11.42
N LYS A 129 -0.21 -17.20 10.23
CA LYS A 129 1.10 -16.93 9.62
C LYS A 129 1.32 -15.45 9.35
N ILE A 130 0.33 -14.76 8.78
CA ILE A 130 0.40 -13.31 8.56
C ILE A 130 0.49 -12.60 9.91
N SER A 131 -0.41 -12.91 10.85
CA SER A 131 -0.47 -12.32 12.19
C SER A 131 0.84 -12.41 12.97
N GLY A 132 1.57 -13.52 12.84
CA GLY A 132 2.85 -13.75 13.52
C GLY A 132 3.95 -12.75 13.13
N SER A 133 3.82 -12.07 11.99
CA SER A 133 4.77 -11.05 11.52
C SER A 133 4.37 -9.62 11.87
N LEU A 134 3.13 -9.38 12.31
CA LEU A 134 2.59 -8.03 12.47
C LEU A 134 2.88 -7.43 13.84
N HIS A 135 3.32 -6.17 13.80
CA HIS A 135 3.38 -5.27 14.95
C HIS A 135 1.99 -4.71 15.27
N ASP A 136 1.82 -4.08 16.43
CA ASP A 136 0.53 -3.50 16.86
C ASP A 136 0.00 -2.44 15.90
N GLU A 137 0.90 -1.64 15.32
CA GLU A 137 0.60 -0.59 14.35
C GLU A 137 1.62 -0.57 13.22
N PHE A 138 1.14 -0.39 12.00
CA PHE A 138 1.98 -0.42 10.80
C PHE A 138 1.35 0.40 9.67
N TRP A 139 2.17 0.68 8.67
CA TRP A 139 1.71 1.18 7.38
C TRP A 139 1.32 0.00 6.50
N MET A 140 0.08 -0.02 6.04
CA MET A 140 -0.34 -0.81 4.90
C MET A 140 -0.26 0.08 3.67
N VAL A 141 0.64 -0.22 2.75
CA VAL A 141 0.71 0.46 1.46
C VAL A 141 -0.11 -0.34 0.47
N GLU A 142 -1.27 0.20 0.11
CA GLU A 142 -2.09 -0.31 -0.98
C GLU A 142 -1.30 -0.26 -2.29
N VAL A 143 -1.43 -1.32 -3.10
CA VAL A 143 -0.93 -1.38 -4.48
C VAL A 143 -2.12 -1.46 -5.43
N SER A 144 -2.35 -0.41 -6.22
CA SER A 144 -3.42 -0.35 -7.23
C SER A 144 -2.86 0.08 -8.59
N VAL A 145 -3.70 0.18 -9.63
CA VAL A 145 -3.24 0.63 -10.97
C VAL A 145 -4.18 1.71 -11.56
N PRO A 146 -3.65 2.70 -12.33
CA PRO A 146 -4.35 3.95 -12.66
C PRO A 146 -5.61 3.85 -13.53
N GLU A 147 -5.67 2.93 -14.49
CA GLU A 147 -6.74 2.91 -15.52
C GLU A 147 -8.09 2.35 -15.03
N LEU A 148 -8.36 2.41 -13.72
CA LEU A 148 -9.41 1.60 -13.10
C LEU A 148 -10.33 2.45 -12.24
N PHE A 149 -11.52 2.71 -12.77
CA PHE A 149 -12.60 3.46 -12.13
C PHE A 149 -12.87 3.02 -10.67
N PRO A 150 -13.25 3.96 -9.78
CA PRO A 150 -13.49 3.71 -8.34
C PRO A 150 -14.41 2.53 -8.04
N ALA A 151 -15.41 2.30 -8.90
CA ALA A 151 -16.43 1.26 -8.72
C ALA A 151 -15.92 -0.19 -8.84
N ASN A 152 -14.71 -0.43 -9.35
CA ASN A 152 -14.27 -1.79 -9.71
C ASN A 152 -13.33 -2.47 -8.69
N LYS A 153 -13.07 -1.90 -7.51
CA LYS A 153 -12.27 -2.53 -6.41
C LYS A 153 -10.96 -3.21 -6.86
N ARG A 154 -10.23 -2.65 -7.84
CA ARG A 154 -9.10 -3.32 -8.52
C ARG A 154 -7.74 -3.12 -7.82
N LYS A 155 -7.67 -3.48 -6.55
CA LYS A 155 -6.45 -3.45 -5.73
C LYS A 155 -5.64 -4.73 -5.96
N LEU A 156 -4.35 -4.61 -6.26
CA LEU A 156 -3.46 -5.73 -6.58
C LEU A 156 -2.84 -6.38 -5.34
N GLY A 157 -3.07 -5.85 -4.16
CA GLY A 157 -2.47 -6.30 -2.92
C GLY A 157 -1.87 -5.16 -2.13
N GLU A 158 -0.98 -5.49 -1.19
CA GLU A 158 -0.47 -4.54 -0.21
C GLU A 158 0.93 -4.92 0.27
N VAL A 159 1.66 -3.89 0.71
CA VAL A 159 2.95 -4.02 1.39
C VAL A 159 2.78 -3.53 2.83
N LEU A 160 3.15 -4.36 3.80
CA LEU A 160 3.07 -4.04 5.22
C LEU A 160 4.44 -3.62 5.74
N ILE A 161 4.51 -2.43 6.34
CA ILE A 161 5.75 -1.77 6.73
C ILE A 161 5.64 -1.26 8.15
N ARG A 162 6.70 -1.42 8.94
CA ARG A 162 6.82 -0.87 10.29
C ARG A 162 6.53 0.63 10.32
N SER A 163 5.78 1.09 11.31
CA SER A 163 5.49 2.51 11.52
C SER A 163 6.43 3.18 12.54
N ASP A 164 7.13 2.38 13.34
CA ASP A 164 7.90 2.78 14.52
C ASP A 164 9.39 3.09 14.25
N GLN A 165 9.83 2.91 13.00
CA GLN A 165 11.17 3.26 12.52
C GLN A 165 11.16 4.66 11.88
N ALA A 166 12.19 5.47 12.14
CA ALA A 166 12.29 6.81 11.53
C ALA A 166 12.85 6.69 10.10
N GLY A 167 12.29 7.43 9.15
CA GLY A 167 12.66 7.27 7.74
C GLY A 167 13.84 8.09 7.21
N ALA A 168 14.49 8.87 8.07
CA ALA A 168 15.57 9.77 7.66
C ALA A 168 16.87 9.04 7.27
N GLU A 169 17.01 7.75 7.53
CA GLU A 169 18.29 7.02 7.43
C GLU A 169 18.24 5.78 6.53
N PHE A 170 17.14 5.50 5.83
CA PHE A 170 16.99 4.25 5.08
C PHE A 170 18.02 4.09 3.94
N GLU A 171 19.12 3.41 4.24
CA GLU A 171 19.97 2.79 3.23
C GLU A 171 19.30 1.54 2.64
N LYS A 172 19.79 1.07 1.49
CA LYS A 172 19.23 -0.11 0.78
C LYS A 172 19.08 -1.36 1.67
N ASN A 173 19.90 -1.47 2.71
CA ASN A 173 19.95 -2.62 3.61
C ASN A 173 18.84 -2.57 4.66
N GLU A 174 18.42 -1.38 5.06
CA GLU A 174 17.42 -1.15 6.10
C GLU A 174 15.98 -1.21 5.57
N LEU A 175 15.81 -1.05 4.25
CA LEU A 175 14.51 -1.22 3.57
C LEU A 175 13.81 -2.54 3.93
N TRP A 176 14.61 -3.59 4.10
CA TRP A 176 14.13 -4.94 4.38
C TRP A 176 13.82 -5.18 5.84
N GLU A 177 14.41 -4.41 6.75
CA GLU A 177 14.12 -4.47 8.19
C GLU A 177 12.77 -3.82 8.52
N ALA A 178 12.36 -2.85 7.71
CA ALA A 178 11.06 -2.23 7.82
C ALA A 178 9.91 -3.12 7.30
N LEU A 179 10.22 -4.13 6.47
CA LEU A 179 9.21 -4.98 5.84
C LEU A 179 8.62 -5.99 6.83
N LEU A 180 7.30 -5.94 7.01
CA LEU A 180 6.54 -6.98 7.73
C LEU A 180 6.06 -8.07 6.78
N GLY A 181 5.67 -7.70 5.56
CA GLY A 181 5.36 -8.65 4.50
C GLY A 181 4.67 -8.01 3.30
N VAL A 182 4.49 -8.78 2.24
CA VAL A 182 3.79 -8.36 1.02
C VAL A 182 2.74 -9.39 0.66
N ARG A 183 1.48 -8.95 0.54
CA ARG A 183 0.41 -9.77 -0.01
C ARG A 183 0.18 -9.36 -1.45
N LEU A 184 0.27 -10.32 -2.35
CA LEU A 184 -0.16 -10.21 -3.75
C LEU A 184 -1.07 -11.40 -4.04
N PRO A 185 -1.85 -11.40 -5.13
CA PRO A 185 -2.66 -12.54 -5.53
C PRO A 185 -1.86 -13.84 -5.46
N ALA A 186 -2.45 -14.86 -4.82
CA ALA A 186 -1.89 -16.19 -4.59
C ALA A 186 -0.61 -16.23 -3.73
N THR A 187 -0.10 -15.12 -3.19
CA THR A 187 1.22 -15.10 -2.56
C THR A 187 1.37 -14.16 -1.37
N TRP A 188 2.02 -14.67 -0.33
CA TRP A 188 2.52 -13.92 0.82
C TRP A 188 4.05 -13.96 0.81
N TRP A 189 4.69 -12.79 0.76
CA TRP A 189 6.14 -12.66 0.76
C TRP A 189 6.62 -12.06 2.07
N THR A 190 7.66 -12.65 2.65
CA THR A 190 8.28 -12.19 3.90
C THR A 190 9.80 -12.27 3.83
N LEU A 191 10.46 -11.58 4.76
CA LEU A 191 11.88 -11.76 4.98
C LEU A 191 12.14 -13.17 5.51
N GLY A 192 12.97 -13.94 4.81
CA GLY A 192 13.38 -15.27 5.22
C GLY A 192 14.51 -15.24 6.23
N LYS A 193 14.61 -16.31 7.04
CA LYS A 193 15.78 -16.51 7.91
C LYS A 193 17.05 -16.74 7.07
N GLY A 194 18.09 -15.98 7.41
CA GLY A 194 19.40 -16.00 6.76
C GLY A 194 19.43 -15.23 5.45
N GLY A 195 20.51 -14.51 5.17
CA GLY A 195 20.68 -13.64 4.00
C GLY A 195 21.62 -12.48 4.34
N ALA A 196 22.38 -11.99 3.37
CA ALA A 196 23.21 -10.80 3.58
C ALA A 196 22.32 -9.55 3.61
N PRO A 197 22.69 -8.47 4.34
CA PRO A 197 21.92 -7.22 4.37
C PRO A 197 21.59 -6.68 2.96
N ASN A 198 22.56 -6.77 2.04
CA ASN A 198 22.41 -6.28 0.66
C ASN A 198 21.71 -7.30 -0.27
N SER A 199 21.44 -8.52 0.21
CA SER A 199 20.78 -9.58 -0.55
C SER A 199 19.99 -10.48 0.41
N PRO A 200 18.93 -9.93 1.03
CA PRO A 200 18.14 -10.69 1.98
C PRO A 200 17.48 -11.87 1.28
N ARG A 201 17.29 -12.95 2.01
CA ARG A 201 16.46 -14.06 1.54
C ARG A 201 15.01 -13.63 1.68
N ILE A 202 14.23 -13.80 0.63
CA ILE A 202 12.79 -13.56 0.66
C ILE A 202 12.13 -14.93 0.54
N GLN A 203 11.13 -15.19 1.37
CA GLN A 203 10.33 -16.39 1.33
C GLN A 203 8.99 -16.08 0.68
N ASN A 204 8.60 -16.92 -0.28
CA ASN A 204 7.26 -16.93 -0.82
C ASN A 204 6.45 -18.02 -0.13
N SER A 205 5.22 -17.70 0.25
CA SER A 205 4.23 -18.65 0.71
C SER A 205 3.01 -18.55 -0.20
N PRO A 206 2.50 -19.67 -0.73
CA PRO A 206 1.24 -19.63 -1.48
C PRO A 206 0.10 -19.18 -0.55
N LEU A 207 -0.90 -18.53 -1.13
CA LEU A 207 -2.16 -18.19 -0.48
C LEU A 207 -3.33 -18.76 -1.26
N THR A 208 -4.41 -19.10 -0.56
CA THR A 208 -5.66 -19.61 -1.10
C THR A 208 -6.41 -18.56 -1.94
N VAL A 209 -6.29 -17.29 -1.57
CA VAL A 209 -6.85 -16.18 -2.35
C VAL A 209 -5.96 -15.90 -3.56
N VAL A 210 -6.36 -16.39 -4.73
CA VAL A 210 -5.59 -16.31 -5.99
C VAL A 210 -6.01 -15.16 -6.88
N SER A 211 -7.23 -14.66 -6.69
CA SER A 211 -7.73 -13.46 -7.33
C SER A 211 -7.30 -12.19 -6.58
N HIS A 212 -7.65 -11.03 -7.14
CA HIS A 212 -7.55 -9.79 -6.39
C HIS A 212 -8.65 -9.71 -5.33
N SER A 213 -8.47 -8.88 -4.31
CA SER A 213 -9.38 -8.78 -3.17
C SER A 213 -9.51 -7.35 -2.68
N SER A 214 -10.49 -7.08 -1.81
CA SER A 214 -10.53 -5.82 -1.07
C SER A 214 -9.28 -5.65 -0.20
N LEU A 215 -9.01 -4.40 0.20
CA LEU A 215 -7.97 -4.03 1.15
C LEU A 215 -8.62 -3.31 2.33
N CYS A 216 -8.02 -3.45 3.50
CA CYS A 216 -8.50 -2.85 4.75
C CYS A 216 -8.61 -1.32 4.64
N GLY A 217 -9.69 -0.75 5.20
CA GLY A 217 -9.93 0.70 5.19
C GLY A 217 -10.42 1.25 3.84
N CYS A 218 -10.87 0.38 2.95
CA CYS A 218 -11.37 0.75 1.63
C CYS A 218 -12.74 0.12 1.32
N ASP A 219 -13.53 -0.12 2.36
CA ASP A 219 -14.92 -0.53 2.24
C ASP A 219 -15.79 0.72 2.06
N ASP A 220 -16.78 0.61 1.16
CA ASP A 220 -17.72 1.69 0.79
C ASP A 220 -18.69 2.03 1.94
#